data_AF-A0A151YXK7-F1
#
_entry.id   AF-A0A151YXK7-F1
#
_cell.length_a   1.000
_cell.length_b   1.000
_cell.length_c   1.000
_cell.angle_alpha   90.00
_cell.angle_beta   90.00
_cell.angle_gamma   90.00
#
_symmetry.space_group_name_H-M   'P 1'
#
loop_
_entity.id
_entity.type
_entity.pdbx_description
1 polymer ?
#
loop_
_entity_poly.entity_id
_entity_poly.type
_entity_poly.pdbx_seq_one_letter_code
_entity_poly.pdbx_strand_id
1 'polypeptide(L)'
;MRRPWCFLLCLLLAFSMFLPAGWVGAESEEIPPPQPMGNVISNQLPPPSEDTTPGTWFLGATPANADPNKLPIVFVQGMNGKAQNWWNETNYHGLNDMYETAYNNGYRTAFVQLYDAGGKPSSQWDNGELLARMLKEIYDHFGQKVNIVAHSKGGPDTQAALIHYGAYPYVSKVVTLGSPHHGSHLADLAHSSWAGWLAELLGQRSDATYSLQTGEMAKYREQTDSHPDAVKNVYYTAAGTNWGPSLSALWFGGFYLSSHGDNDGLVNVWSTDLPYGNHLFTKDVDHDAIRTGTVAFAEIDSVLRSGQVVQTRQDVPRMKEESADHFVRGGPLTAGEQAEETISVVAGSEEILFTVLTKSPEVKVRLISPSGKVYTETSGVFSKATDEAFFQGAAVQMFHLNGSQVESGNWTMQMNSPQTDAYLLITTYSGADTLSFTLPAKADSGRIPLQMNWKNTNLKQLQGSIQVISPRGEKIRTEKITAGQILKNVPDLADRFGLKEPGTYNVTIDLQGTKADGTPFARTIVRSVYIGKQ
;
A
#
# COMPACT_ATOMS: atom_id res chain seq x y z
N MET A 1 34.51 64.79 -42.38
CA MET A 1 35.08 65.53 -41.22
C MET A 1 35.13 64.58 -40.02
N ARG A 2 36.17 64.67 -39.18
CA ARG A 2 36.36 64.04 -37.84
C ARG A 2 36.06 62.52 -37.64
N ARG A 3 37.11 61.72 -37.90
CA ARG A 3 37.65 60.62 -37.03
C ARG A 3 38.35 61.24 -35.77
N PRO A 4 39.07 60.55 -34.83
CA PRO A 4 39.63 59.17 -34.74
C PRO A 4 38.91 58.31 -33.65
N TRP A 5 39.33 57.13 -33.18
CA TRP A 5 40.59 56.34 -33.20
C TRP A 5 40.30 54.86 -33.63
N CYS A 6 41.18 53.85 -33.78
CA CYS A 6 42.58 53.50 -33.44
C CYS A 6 42.91 53.02 -32.00
N PHE A 7 43.10 51.71 -31.78
CA PHE A 7 44.44 51.10 -31.71
C PHE A 7 44.40 49.57 -31.61
N LEU A 8 45.43 48.93 -32.15
CA LEU A 8 45.71 47.49 -32.12
C LEU A 8 47.10 47.33 -31.47
N LEU A 9 47.28 46.52 -30.43
CA LEU A 9 48.63 46.10 -29.97
C LEU A 9 48.62 44.91 -28.99
N CYS A 10 49.69 44.11 -29.07
CA CYS A 10 50.27 43.23 -28.03
C CYS A 10 49.46 42.03 -27.50
N LEU A 11 49.53 40.92 -28.24
CA LEU A 11 49.73 39.59 -27.64
C LEU A 11 51.18 39.47 -27.14
N LEU A 12 51.40 39.15 -25.85
CA LEU A 12 52.39 38.17 -25.34
C LEU A 12 52.58 38.25 -23.81
N LEU A 13 52.96 37.11 -23.22
CA LEU A 13 53.60 36.91 -21.91
C LEU A 13 52.78 37.18 -20.63
N ALA A 14 52.12 36.11 -20.15
CA ALA A 14 51.98 35.81 -18.71
C ALA A 14 51.82 34.29 -18.50
N PHE A 15 52.91 33.54 -18.65
CA PHE A 15 52.96 32.14 -18.20
C PHE A 15 53.40 32.16 -16.72
N SER A 16 52.46 31.96 -15.80
CA SER A 16 52.75 31.84 -14.37
C SER A 16 52.08 30.59 -13.80
N MET A 17 52.81 29.90 -12.92
CA MET A 17 52.49 28.55 -12.44
C MET A 17 51.22 28.54 -11.58
N PHE A 18 50.21 27.80 -11.99
CA PHE A 18 49.20 27.27 -11.07
C PHE A 18 49.72 25.97 -10.47
N LEU A 19 50.11 26.02 -9.18
CA LEU A 19 50.20 24.83 -8.35
C LEU A 19 48.77 24.29 -8.12
N PRO A 20 48.57 22.96 -8.07
CA PRO A 20 47.28 22.41 -7.67
C PRO A 20 47.07 22.73 -6.18
N ALA A 21 46.18 23.67 -5.89
CA ALA A 21 45.61 23.79 -4.56
C ALA A 21 44.88 22.47 -4.28
N GLY A 22 45.36 21.71 -3.30
CA GLY A 22 44.74 20.45 -2.92
C GLY A 22 43.28 20.70 -2.54
N TRP A 23 42.36 20.08 -3.28
CA TRP A 23 40.99 19.95 -2.84
C TRP A 23 41.00 19.03 -1.62
N VAL A 24 41.07 19.63 -0.44
CA VAL A 24 40.58 18.98 0.77
C VAL A 24 39.07 18.95 0.61
N GLY A 25 38.57 17.87 0.02
CA GLY A 25 37.17 17.51 0.20
C GLY A 25 36.95 17.41 1.70
N ALA A 26 35.97 18.13 2.23
CA ALA A 26 35.49 17.83 3.56
C ALA A 26 34.92 16.41 3.48
N GLU A 27 35.57 15.45 4.13
CA GLU A 27 34.92 14.19 4.47
C GLU A 27 33.67 14.56 5.26
N SER A 28 32.50 14.27 4.70
CA SER A 28 31.25 14.32 5.45
C SER A 28 31.39 13.30 6.58
N GLU A 29 31.41 13.78 7.82
CA GLU A 29 31.60 12.95 9.00
C GLU A 29 30.50 11.87 9.02
N GLU A 30 30.89 10.62 8.75
CA GLU A 30 29.94 9.53 8.49
C GLU A 30 29.11 9.26 9.76
N ILE A 31 27.80 9.45 9.67
CA ILE A 31 26.91 9.38 10.84
C ILE A 31 26.97 7.95 11.39
N PRO A 32 27.31 7.75 12.68
CA PRO A 32 27.46 6.41 13.23
C PRO A 32 26.16 5.61 13.09
N PRO A 33 26.21 4.36 12.61
CA PRO A 33 25.02 3.54 12.40
C PRO A 33 24.28 3.25 13.73
N PRO A 34 22.96 3.03 13.70
CA PRO A 34 22.19 2.72 14.91
C PRO A 34 22.69 1.45 15.64
N GLN A 35 22.65 1.49 16.97
CA GLN A 35 23.17 0.46 17.87
C GLN A 35 22.03 -0.45 18.38
N PRO A 36 22.10 -1.78 18.28
CA PRO A 36 21.03 -2.67 18.74
C PRO A 36 20.90 -2.69 20.27
N MET A 37 19.65 -2.68 20.75
CA MET A 37 19.20 -2.65 22.14
C MET A 37 17.96 -3.56 22.32
N GLY A 38 17.55 -3.86 23.55
CA GLY A 38 16.39 -4.73 23.82
C GLY A 38 16.70 -6.22 23.62
N ASN A 39 15.82 -6.95 22.94
CA ASN A 39 15.88 -8.42 22.81
C ASN A 39 16.87 -8.92 21.74
N VAL A 40 18.14 -8.56 21.85
CA VAL A 40 19.19 -8.92 20.86
C VAL A 40 19.57 -10.41 20.95
N ILE A 41 19.49 -11.15 19.83
CA ILE A 41 19.92 -12.56 19.74
C ILE A 41 21.26 -12.70 19.00
N SER A 42 22.35 -12.21 19.63
CA SER A 42 23.73 -12.64 19.35
C SER A 42 24.70 -11.98 20.33
N ASN A 43 25.73 -12.71 20.76
CA ASN A 43 26.89 -12.11 21.42
C ASN A 43 27.89 -11.65 20.35
N GLN A 44 28.02 -10.34 20.17
CA GLN A 44 28.78 -9.63 19.12
C GLN A 44 28.05 -9.51 17.77
N LEU A 45 27.20 -8.49 17.65
CA LEU A 45 26.87 -7.88 16.35
C LEU A 45 27.51 -6.48 16.30
N PRO A 46 28.52 -6.24 15.43
CA PRO A 46 29.00 -4.90 15.20
C PRO A 46 27.94 -4.07 14.44
N PRO A 47 27.87 -2.75 14.68
CA PRO A 47 27.09 -1.83 13.86
C PRO A 47 27.67 -1.67 12.44
N PRO A 48 26.84 -1.47 11.40
CA PRO A 48 25.38 -1.59 11.39
C PRO A 48 24.96 -3.07 11.54
N SER A 49 23.99 -3.31 12.42
CA SER A 49 23.49 -4.65 12.69
C SER A 49 22.24 -4.95 11.85
N GLU A 50 22.28 -6.05 11.11
CA GLU A 50 21.14 -6.63 10.39
C GLU A 50 20.33 -7.59 11.29
N ASP A 51 20.28 -7.34 12.61
CA ASP A 51 19.34 -8.05 13.49
C ASP A 51 17.91 -7.74 13.04
N THR A 52 17.10 -8.78 12.91
CA THR A 52 15.67 -8.72 12.55
C THR A 52 14.78 -9.30 13.65
N THR A 53 15.34 -9.58 14.83
CA THR A 53 14.63 -10.14 15.98
C THR A 53 13.51 -9.22 16.48
N PRO A 54 12.24 -9.66 16.50
CA PRO A 54 11.13 -8.88 17.04
C PRO A 54 11.35 -8.54 18.52
N GLY A 55 11.28 -7.26 18.86
CA GLY A 55 11.58 -6.75 20.21
C GLY A 55 13.00 -6.21 20.38
N THR A 56 13.88 -6.32 19.38
CA THR A 56 15.05 -5.47 19.27
C THR A 56 14.60 -4.04 18.94
N TRP A 57 15.32 -3.04 19.43
CA TRP A 57 15.22 -1.66 18.95
C TRP A 57 16.61 -1.07 18.80
N PHE A 58 16.80 -0.12 17.89
CA PHE A 58 18.11 0.45 17.59
C PHE A 58 18.18 1.89 18.08
N LEU A 59 19.21 2.22 18.84
CA LEU A 59 19.50 3.58 19.30
C LEU A 59 20.33 4.31 18.25
N GLY A 60 19.82 5.42 17.72
CA GLY A 60 20.60 6.30 16.85
C GLY A 60 21.70 7.05 17.60
N ALA A 61 22.71 7.51 16.87
CA ALA A 61 23.76 8.37 17.41
C ALA A 61 23.14 9.66 18.01
N THR A 62 23.73 10.16 19.09
CA THR A 62 23.31 11.45 19.68
C THR A 62 23.97 12.59 18.91
N PRO A 63 23.22 13.51 18.28
CA PRO A 63 23.81 14.61 17.52
C PRO A 63 24.61 15.56 18.42
N ALA A 64 25.71 16.11 17.91
CA ALA A 64 26.46 17.16 18.59
C ALA A 64 25.64 18.45 18.80
N ASN A 65 24.62 18.68 17.96
CA ASN A 65 23.64 19.75 18.05
C ASN A 65 22.30 19.32 18.68
N ALA A 66 22.26 18.22 19.46
CA ALA A 66 21.03 17.70 20.06
C ALA A 66 20.33 18.76 20.92
N ASP A 67 19.09 19.10 20.56
CA ASP A 67 18.28 20.06 21.31
C ASP A 67 17.53 19.31 22.43
N PRO A 68 17.77 19.62 23.73
CA PRO A 68 17.06 18.97 24.82
C PRO A 68 15.56 19.26 24.85
N ASN A 69 15.09 20.28 24.13
CA ASN A 69 13.66 20.58 23.96
C ASN A 69 13.02 19.72 22.87
N LYS A 70 13.80 19.13 21.97
CA LYS A 70 13.31 18.14 20.99
C LYS A 70 13.20 16.77 21.65
N LEU A 71 11.98 16.30 21.84
CA LEU A 71 11.72 14.92 22.29
C LEU A 71 12.32 13.92 21.29
N PRO A 72 12.86 12.77 21.74
CA PRO A 72 13.36 11.75 20.84
C PRO A 72 12.28 11.21 19.91
N ILE A 73 12.65 10.76 18.71
CA ILE A 73 11.74 10.18 17.73
C ILE A 73 11.90 8.65 17.74
N VAL A 74 10.79 7.93 17.89
CA VAL A 74 10.70 6.49 17.64
C VAL A 74 10.12 6.26 16.24
N PHE A 75 10.91 5.61 15.39
CA PHE A 75 10.53 5.25 14.04
C PHE A 75 9.94 3.84 14.00
N VAL A 76 8.70 3.71 13.51
CA VAL A 76 7.92 2.46 13.49
C VAL A 76 7.71 2.01 12.04
N GLN A 77 8.28 0.85 11.72
CA GLN A 77 8.20 0.19 10.41
C GLN A 77 6.77 -0.20 9.99
N GLY A 78 6.58 -0.36 8.68
CA GLY A 78 5.35 -0.90 8.08
C GLY A 78 5.32 -2.44 7.98
N MET A 79 4.34 -2.95 7.23
CA MET A 79 4.20 -4.38 6.93
C MET A 79 5.41 -4.88 6.14
N ASN A 80 5.89 -6.09 6.44
CA ASN A 80 7.12 -6.72 5.89
C ASN A 80 8.41 -5.88 6.08
N GLY A 81 8.35 -4.73 6.77
CA GLY A 81 9.50 -3.85 6.96
C GLY A 81 10.47 -4.36 8.04
N LYS A 82 11.62 -3.69 8.11
CA LYS A 82 12.57 -3.79 9.23
C LYS A 82 13.00 -2.39 9.69
N ALA A 83 13.54 -2.25 10.91
CA ALA A 83 14.04 -0.97 11.44
C ALA A 83 15.01 -0.28 10.46
N GLN A 84 15.88 -1.07 9.82
CA GLN A 84 16.88 -0.65 8.83
C GLN A 84 16.26 0.07 7.62
N ASN A 85 14.97 -0.09 7.31
CA ASN A 85 14.31 0.65 6.24
C ASN A 85 14.41 2.18 6.41
N TRP A 86 14.67 2.70 7.61
CA TRP A 86 14.82 4.13 7.88
C TRP A 86 16.22 4.70 7.63
N TRP A 87 17.21 3.85 7.27
CA TRP A 87 18.58 4.27 6.92
C TRP A 87 19.29 3.42 5.85
N ASN A 88 18.65 2.37 5.31
CA ASN A 88 19.11 1.62 4.15
C ASN A 88 18.37 2.08 2.88
N GLU A 89 18.75 1.51 1.73
CA GLU A 89 18.06 1.67 0.45
C GLU A 89 16.53 1.47 0.55
N THR A 90 15.80 2.31 -0.16
CA THR A 90 14.37 2.13 -0.45
C THR A 90 14.18 1.21 -1.67
N ASN A 91 12.93 0.83 -1.96
CA ASN A 91 12.64 -0.05 -3.10
C ASN A 91 12.79 0.68 -4.43
N TYR A 92 12.53 2.00 -4.46
CA TYR A 92 12.44 2.77 -5.72
C TYR A 92 13.22 4.11 -5.74
N HIS A 93 13.63 4.65 -4.59
CA HIS A 93 14.08 6.06 -4.47
C HIS A 93 15.52 6.22 -3.94
N GLY A 94 16.29 5.14 -3.86
CA GLY A 94 17.65 5.16 -3.30
C GLY A 94 17.65 5.15 -1.76
N LEU A 95 18.77 5.55 -1.15
CA LEU A 95 18.96 5.58 0.31
C LEU A 95 17.83 6.33 1.06
N ASN A 96 17.28 5.72 2.12
CA ASN A 96 16.40 6.44 3.02
C ASN A 96 17.22 7.36 3.95
N ASP A 97 17.19 8.65 3.68
CA ASP A 97 17.85 9.71 4.44
C ASP A 97 17.11 10.15 5.72
N MET A 98 16.05 9.46 6.15
CA MET A 98 15.25 9.86 7.32
C MET A 98 16.06 9.88 8.62
N TYR A 99 16.91 8.87 8.87
CA TYR A 99 17.80 8.87 10.03
C TYR A 99 18.79 10.04 9.99
N GLU A 100 19.49 10.21 8.87
CA GLU A 100 20.44 11.31 8.65
C GLU A 100 19.76 12.68 8.83
N THR A 101 18.59 12.88 8.22
CA THR A 101 17.85 14.13 8.29
C THR A 101 17.42 14.44 9.72
N ALA A 102 16.96 13.44 10.48
CA ALA A 102 16.62 13.60 11.90
C ALA A 102 17.85 13.94 12.75
N TYR A 103 18.96 13.23 12.54
CA TYR A 103 20.23 13.46 13.22
C TYR A 103 20.76 14.88 12.98
N ASN A 104 20.86 15.29 11.71
CA ASN A 104 21.34 16.63 11.31
C ASN A 104 20.44 17.75 11.86
N ASN A 105 19.14 17.49 12.04
CA ASN A 105 18.20 18.40 12.70
C ASN A 105 18.20 18.35 14.24
N GLY A 106 19.17 17.66 14.87
CA GLY A 106 19.35 17.65 16.32
C GLY A 106 18.36 16.79 17.09
N TYR A 107 17.76 15.78 16.44
CA TYR A 107 16.91 14.79 17.14
C TYR A 107 17.72 13.57 17.57
N ARG A 108 17.39 13.08 18.77
CA ARG A 108 17.76 11.74 19.24
C ARG A 108 16.74 10.74 18.69
N THR A 109 17.17 9.57 18.25
CA THR A 109 16.27 8.64 17.53
C THR A 109 16.36 7.22 18.09
N ALA A 110 15.26 6.48 17.94
CA ALA A 110 15.22 5.04 18.10
C ALA A 110 14.37 4.40 16.99
N PHE A 111 14.65 3.15 16.63
CA PHE A 111 13.99 2.44 15.54
C PHE A 111 13.56 1.06 16.01
N VAL A 112 12.29 0.68 15.88
CA VAL A 112 11.77 -0.57 16.48
C VAL A 112 11.71 -1.73 15.49
N GLN A 113 11.98 -2.94 15.98
CA GLN A 113 11.86 -4.18 15.25
C GLN A 113 10.57 -4.92 15.67
N LEU A 114 9.59 -4.99 14.77
CA LEU A 114 8.31 -5.69 15.00
C LEU A 114 8.29 -7.09 14.38
N TYR A 115 7.22 -7.87 14.59
CA TYR A 115 7.15 -9.26 14.13
C TYR A 115 7.30 -9.43 12.61
N ASP A 116 6.91 -8.42 11.83
CA ASP A 116 7.09 -8.34 10.38
C ASP A 116 8.53 -8.55 9.92
N ALA A 117 9.51 -8.06 10.68
CA ALA A 117 10.92 -8.20 10.34
C ALA A 117 11.44 -9.63 10.52
N GLY A 118 10.86 -10.39 11.46
CA GLY A 118 11.20 -11.78 11.72
C GLY A 118 10.61 -12.77 10.71
N GLY A 119 10.08 -12.29 9.58
CA GLY A 119 9.45 -13.12 8.55
C GLY A 119 8.06 -13.65 8.92
N LYS A 120 7.45 -13.18 10.03
CA LYS A 120 6.05 -13.47 10.37
C LYS A 120 5.25 -12.17 10.62
N PRO A 121 4.86 -11.44 9.56
CA PRO A 121 3.98 -10.28 9.62
C PRO A 121 2.71 -10.56 10.45
N SER A 122 2.59 -9.86 11.59
CA SER A 122 1.58 -10.14 12.61
C SER A 122 0.51 -9.03 12.68
N SER A 123 -0.58 -9.26 13.41
CA SER A 123 -1.67 -8.27 13.49
C SER A 123 -1.22 -6.98 14.18
N GLN A 124 -2.03 -5.92 14.07
CA GLN A 124 -1.81 -4.69 14.83
C GLN A 124 -1.93 -4.89 16.34
N TRP A 125 -2.62 -5.94 16.80
CA TRP A 125 -2.72 -6.28 18.20
C TRP A 125 -1.42 -6.86 18.75
N ASP A 126 -0.83 -7.83 18.04
CA ASP A 126 0.44 -8.46 18.45
C ASP A 126 1.61 -7.45 18.38
N ASN A 127 1.69 -6.70 17.28
CA ASN A 127 2.68 -5.64 17.13
C ASN A 127 2.45 -4.49 18.14
N GLY A 128 1.20 -4.14 18.42
CA GLY A 128 0.87 -3.11 19.40
C GLY A 128 1.31 -3.48 20.82
N GLU A 129 1.11 -4.74 21.22
CA GLU A 129 1.57 -5.22 22.54
C GLU A 129 3.10 -5.23 22.63
N LEU A 130 3.78 -5.70 21.59
CA LEU A 130 5.25 -5.67 21.50
C LEU A 130 5.79 -4.25 21.52
N LEU A 131 5.19 -3.35 20.75
CA LEU A 131 5.55 -1.93 20.70
C LEU A 131 5.30 -1.22 22.04
N ALA A 132 4.22 -1.53 22.75
CA ALA A 132 3.96 -0.97 24.09
C ALA A 132 5.06 -1.32 25.10
N ARG A 133 5.62 -2.54 25.04
CA ARG A 133 6.79 -2.94 25.85
C ARG A 133 8.03 -2.13 25.47
N MET A 134 8.37 -2.08 24.17
CA MET A 134 9.54 -1.33 23.70
C MET A 134 9.44 0.17 24.00
N LEU A 135 8.27 0.79 23.85
CA LEU A 135 8.06 2.20 24.16
C LEU A 135 8.31 2.53 25.63
N LYS A 136 8.04 1.60 26.55
CA LYS A 136 8.43 1.75 27.96
C LYS A 136 9.94 1.72 28.13
N GLU A 137 10.64 0.76 27.52
CA GLU A 137 12.10 0.66 27.60
C GLU A 137 12.80 1.90 27.01
N ILE A 138 12.31 2.38 25.87
CA ILE A 138 12.82 3.57 25.20
C ILE A 138 12.55 4.83 26.04
N TYR A 139 11.38 4.94 26.68
CA TYR A 139 11.08 6.01 27.63
C TYR A 139 12.01 6.00 28.84
N ASP A 140 12.22 4.83 29.44
CA ASP A 140 13.12 4.65 30.59
C ASP A 140 14.58 4.99 30.20
N HIS A 141 15.00 4.64 28.97
CA HIS A 141 16.33 4.96 28.44
C HIS A 141 16.54 6.47 28.23
N PHE A 142 15.59 7.17 27.60
CA PHE A 142 15.71 8.62 27.35
C PHE A 142 15.29 9.50 28.54
N GLY A 143 14.71 8.92 29.59
CA GLY A 143 14.20 9.61 30.78
C GLY A 143 13.06 10.60 30.50
N GLN A 144 12.41 10.51 29.33
CA GLN A 144 11.40 11.47 28.87
C GLN A 144 10.48 10.87 27.81
N LYS A 145 9.34 11.52 27.58
CA LYS A 145 8.41 11.15 26.50
C LYS A 145 9.09 11.22 25.12
N VAL A 146 8.67 10.34 24.21
CA VAL A 146 9.08 10.34 22.81
C VAL A 146 7.95 10.82 21.88
N ASN A 147 8.29 11.20 20.66
CA ASN A 147 7.35 11.26 19.54
C ASN A 147 7.45 9.96 18.73
N ILE A 148 6.42 9.62 17.96
CA ILE A 148 6.46 8.52 17.00
C ILE A 148 6.35 9.06 15.56
N VAL A 149 7.15 8.50 14.66
CA VAL A 149 6.94 8.58 13.20
C VAL A 149 6.74 7.16 12.70
N ALA A 150 5.54 6.84 12.23
CA ALA A 150 5.16 5.51 11.78
C ALA A 150 4.85 5.50 10.28
N HIS A 151 5.27 4.45 9.58
CA HIS A 151 4.96 4.25 8.16
C HIS A 151 3.94 3.12 7.98
N SER A 152 2.99 3.29 7.04
CA SER A 152 2.08 2.23 6.61
C SER A 152 1.37 1.55 7.80
N LYS A 153 1.36 0.21 7.87
CA LYS A 153 0.82 -0.59 8.99
C LYS A 153 1.32 -0.18 10.39
N GLY A 154 2.50 0.43 10.49
CA GLY A 154 3.02 0.95 11.76
C GLY A 154 2.11 1.99 12.43
N GLY A 155 1.22 2.65 11.68
CA GLY A 155 0.20 3.56 12.20
C GLY A 155 -0.87 2.84 13.03
N PRO A 156 -1.62 1.88 12.45
CA PRO A 156 -2.49 0.97 13.20
C PRO A 156 -1.80 0.27 14.38
N ASP A 157 -0.56 -0.21 14.21
CA ASP A 157 0.23 -0.86 15.28
C ASP A 157 0.51 0.12 16.45
N THR A 158 0.86 1.37 16.13
CA THR A 158 1.05 2.43 17.12
C THR A 158 -0.25 2.75 17.88
N GLN A 159 -1.39 2.78 17.19
CA GLN A 159 -2.68 2.99 17.86
C GLN A 159 -2.98 1.87 18.85
N ALA A 160 -2.71 0.61 18.49
CA ALA A 160 -2.91 -0.52 19.40
C ALA A 160 -2.03 -0.36 20.65
N ALA A 161 -0.74 -0.05 20.49
CA ALA A 161 0.19 0.19 21.59
C ALA A 161 -0.29 1.28 22.55
N LEU A 162 -0.67 2.45 22.04
CA LEU A 162 -1.00 3.61 22.88
C LEU A 162 -2.39 3.51 23.51
N ILE A 163 -3.39 3.08 22.73
CA ILE A 163 -4.81 3.16 23.08
C ILE A 163 -5.25 1.91 23.86
N HIS A 164 -4.79 0.72 23.45
CA HIS A 164 -5.27 -0.56 23.99
C HIS A 164 -4.27 -1.22 24.95
N TYR A 165 -2.96 -1.02 24.75
CA TYR A 165 -1.89 -1.55 25.61
C TYR A 165 -1.27 -0.51 26.55
N GLY A 166 -1.88 0.67 26.69
CA GLY A 166 -1.57 1.64 27.75
C GLY A 166 -0.23 2.36 27.62
N ALA A 167 0.40 2.38 26.44
CA ALA A 167 1.67 3.08 26.21
C ALA A 167 1.54 4.60 25.99
N TYR A 168 0.32 5.16 25.99
CA TYR A 168 0.08 6.62 25.90
C TYR A 168 0.92 7.50 26.86
N PRO A 169 1.29 7.08 28.10
CA PRO A 169 2.11 7.90 28.99
C PRO A 169 3.51 8.15 28.45
N TYR A 170 4.07 7.21 27.69
CA TYR A 170 5.44 7.25 27.17
C TYR A 170 5.59 8.12 25.93
N VAL A 171 4.48 8.42 25.24
CA VAL A 171 4.46 9.16 23.99
C VAL A 171 3.85 10.55 24.16
N SER A 172 4.31 11.49 23.34
CA SER A 172 3.78 12.84 23.22
C SER A 172 2.86 12.95 21.99
N LYS A 173 3.44 12.86 20.79
CA LYS A 173 2.75 13.00 19.50
C LYS A 173 3.06 11.82 18.58
N VAL A 174 2.15 11.53 17.64
CA VAL A 174 2.30 10.49 16.62
C VAL A 174 2.11 11.12 15.24
N VAL A 175 3.01 10.80 14.31
CA VAL A 175 2.88 11.10 12.88
C VAL A 175 2.77 9.78 12.12
N THR A 176 1.78 9.65 11.23
CA THR A 176 1.56 8.44 10.42
C THR A 176 1.64 8.75 8.93
N LEU A 177 2.59 8.13 8.23
CA LEU A 177 2.91 8.34 6.82
C LEU A 177 2.30 7.21 5.97
N GLY A 178 1.28 7.51 5.15
CA GLY A 178 0.64 6.52 4.27
C GLY A 178 -0.08 5.38 5.00
N SER A 179 -0.54 5.61 6.23
CA SER A 179 -1.09 4.54 7.07
C SER A 179 -2.53 4.16 6.70
N PRO A 180 -2.83 2.87 6.45
CA PRO A 180 -4.17 2.39 6.10
C PRO A 180 -5.06 2.21 7.34
N HIS A 181 -5.44 3.31 7.98
CA HIS A 181 -6.29 3.31 9.19
C HIS A 181 -7.69 2.73 8.95
N HIS A 182 -8.16 2.72 7.70
CA HIS A 182 -9.41 2.06 7.28
C HIS A 182 -9.16 0.84 6.36
N GLY A 183 -7.92 0.34 6.29
CA GLY A 183 -7.52 -0.83 5.49
C GLY A 183 -7.16 -0.51 4.04
N SER A 184 -6.93 -1.55 3.24
CA SER A 184 -6.65 -1.44 1.80
C SER A 184 -7.42 -2.51 1.02
N HIS A 185 -7.97 -2.14 -0.13
CA HIS A 185 -8.62 -3.11 -1.01
C HIS A 185 -7.64 -4.12 -1.64
N LEU A 186 -6.33 -3.88 -1.60
CA LEU A 186 -5.34 -4.91 -1.93
C LEU A 186 -5.37 -6.08 -0.91
N ALA A 187 -5.66 -5.80 0.36
CA ALA A 187 -5.86 -6.85 1.37
C ALA A 187 -7.19 -7.59 1.16
N ASP A 188 -8.27 -6.89 0.82
CA ASP A 188 -9.54 -7.51 0.40
C ASP A 188 -9.32 -8.44 -0.81
N LEU A 189 -8.48 -8.01 -1.76
CA LEU A 189 -8.06 -8.77 -2.93
C LEU A 189 -7.28 -10.03 -2.54
N ALA A 190 -6.21 -9.93 -1.75
CA ALA A 190 -5.39 -11.08 -1.39
C ALA A 190 -6.13 -12.20 -0.62
N HIS A 191 -7.23 -11.89 0.08
CA HIS A 191 -8.09 -12.90 0.73
C HIS A 191 -9.33 -13.28 -0.10
N SER A 192 -9.44 -12.81 -1.35
CA SER A 192 -10.57 -13.07 -2.25
C SER A 192 -10.58 -14.47 -2.86
N SER A 193 -11.72 -14.85 -3.47
CA SER A 193 -11.89 -16.16 -4.12
C SER A 193 -10.97 -16.40 -5.33
N TRP A 194 -10.43 -15.34 -5.95
CA TRP A 194 -9.58 -15.43 -7.14
C TRP A 194 -8.09 -15.30 -6.83
N ALA A 195 -7.70 -14.42 -5.90
CA ALA A 195 -6.29 -14.20 -5.56
C ALA A 195 -5.79 -15.03 -4.36
N GLY A 196 -6.69 -15.55 -3.52
CA GLY A 196 -6.34 -16.24 -2.27
C GLY A 196 -5.32 -17.37 -2.43
N TRP A 197 -5.40 -18.15 -3.51
CA TRP A 197 -4.41 -19.20 -3.79
C TRP A 197 -3.01 -18.64 -4.03
N LEU A 198 -2.86 -17.63 -4.89
CA LEU A 198 -1.56 -17.03 -5.18
C LEU A 198 -1.01 -16.31 -3.94
N ALA A 199 -1.86 -15.61 -3.20
CA ALA A 199 -1.49 -14.99 -1.92
C ALA A 199 -0.95 -16.04 -0.93
N GLU A 200 -1.62 -17.18 -0.78
CA GLU A 200 -1.18 -18.28 0.09
C GLU A 200 0.16 -18.87 -0.36
N LEU A 201 0.31 -19.10 -1.68
CA LEU A 201 1.51 -19.62 -2.31
C LEU A 201 2.74 -18.68 -2.16
N LEU A 202 2.50 -17.40 -1.94
CA LEU A 202 3.51 -16.35 -1.69
C LEU A 202 3.65 -15.98 -0.20
N GLY A 203 2.91 -16.61 0.72
CA GLY A 203 2.92 -16.27 2.15
C GLY A 203 2.16 -14.98 2.52
N GLN A 204 1.46 -14.37 1.57
CA GLN A 204 0.74 -13.10 1.70
C GLN A 204 -0.67 -13.25 2.30
N ARG A 205 -1.03 -14.43 2.81
CA ARG A 205 -2.17 -14.63 3.73
C ARG A 205 -1.70 -14.66 5.18
N SER A 206 -1.00 -13.61 5.58
CA SER A 206 -0.48 -13.40 6.93
C SER A 206 -1.50 -12.75 7.87
N ASP A 207 -1.25 -12.80 9.18
CA ASP A 207 -2.06 -12.10 10.18
C ASP A 207 -2.02 -10.56 9.94
N ALA A 208 -0.90 -10.03 9.43
CA ALA A 208 -0.79 -8.63 9.00
C ALA A 208 -1.75 -8.29 7.85
N THR A 209 -1.69 -9.01 6.72
CA THR A 209 -2.58 -8.73 5.57
C THR A 209 -4.05 -8.98 5.92
N TYR A 210 -4.36 -10.00 6.72
CA TYR A 210 -5.71 -10.25 7.21
C TYR A 210 -6.23 -9.05 8.02
N SER A 211 -5.40 -8.47 8.89
CA SER A 211 -5.78 -7.30 9.68
C SER A 211 -6.00 -6.03 8.86
N LEU A 212 -5.31 -5.88 7.72
CA LEU A 212 -5.41 -4.71 6.83
C LEU A 212 -6.61 -4.74 5.86
N GLN A 213 -7.42 -5.80 5.90
CA GLN A 213 -8.69 -5.85 5.19
C GLN A 213 -9.64 -4.74 5.67
N THR A 214 -10.42 -4.16 4.75
CA THR A 214 -11.29 -3.02 5.07
C THR A 214 -12.34 -3.37 6.14
N GLY A 215 -12.82 -4.61 6.18
CA GLY A 215 -13.71 -5.10 7.24
C GLY A 215 -13.06 -5.22 8.63
N GLU A 216 -11.88 -5.83 8.74
CA GLU A 216 -11.15 -5.88 10.01
C GLU A 216 -10.75 -4.47 10.50
N MET A 217 -10.40 -3.57 9.58
CA MET A 217 -10.13 -2.17 9.95
C MET A 217 -11.40 -1.40 10.33
N ALA A 218 -12.55 -1.65 9.72
CA ALA A 218 -13.83 -1.05 10.15
C ALA A 218 -14.23 -1.47 11.57
N LYS A 219 -14.02 -2.74 11.93
CA LYS A 219 -14.10 -3.24 13.32
C LYS A 219 -13.06 -2.57 14.22
N TYR A 220 -11.81 -2.43 13.75
CA TYR A 220 -10.75 -1.77 14.52
C TYR A 220 -11.06 -0.30 14.80
N ARG A 221 -11.67 0.44 13.85
CA ARG A 221 -12.19 1.80 14.05
C ARG A 221 -13.26 1.86 15.13
N GLU A 222 -14.28 1.00 15.08
CA GLU A 222 -15.31 0.96 16.15
C GLU A 222 -14.67 0.81 17.54
N GLN A 223 -13.74 -0.14 17.68
CA GLN A 223 -13.09 -0.47 18.95
C GLN A 223 -12.11 0.61 19.41
N THR A 224 -11.48 1.34 18.48
CA THR A 224 -10.39 2.28 18.77
C THR A 224 -10.88 3.71 18.88
N ASP A 225 -11.70 4.17 17.93
CA ASP A 225 -12.11 5.57 17.82
C ASP A 225 -13.06 5.98 18.97
N SER A 226 -13.75 4.99 19.56
CA SER A 226 -14.62 5.16 20.73
C SER A 226 -13.89 4.98 22.08
N HIS A 227 -12.62 4.53 22.06
CA HIS A 227 -11.88 4.24 23.29
C HIS A 227 -11.46 5.52 24.02
N PRO A 228 -11.60 5.62 25.36
CA PRO A 228 -11.24 6.83 26.12
C PRO A 228 -9.79 7.31 25.91
N ASP A 229 -8.90 6.39 25.53
CA ASP A 229 -7.47 6.67 25.38
C ASP A 229 -7.10 7.18 23.97
N ALA A 230 -8.02 7.13 23.00
CA ALA A 230 -7.78 7.58 21.62
C ALA A 230 -7.37 9.06 21.51
N VAL A 231 -7.84 9.88 22.45
CA VAL A 231 -7.56 11.33 22.52
C VAL A 231 -6.45 11.70 23.53
N LYS A 232 -5.77 10.72 24.15
CA LYS A 232 -4.68 10.98 25.11
C LYS A 232 -3.35 11.37 24.45
N ASN A 233 -3.19 11.07 23.16
CA ASN A 233 -2.07 11.53 22.32
C ASN A 233 -2.59 12.33 21.14
N VAL A 234 -1.75 13.23 20.61
CA VAL A 234 -2.07 13.97 19.39
C VAL A 234 -1.57 13.18 18.18
N TYR A 235 -2.49 12.84 17.28
CA TYR A 235 -2.19 12.15 16.02
C TYR A 235 -2.16 13.14 14.85
N TYR A 236 -1.21 12.90 13.96
CA TYR A 236 -1.02 13.61 12.71
C TYR A 236 -0.94 12.62 11.56
N THR A 237 -1.63 12.86 10.44
CA THR A 237 -1.66 11.92 9.30
C THR A 237 -1.14 12.58 8.02
N ALA A 238 -0.55 11.77 7.14
CA ALA A 238 -0.07 12.20 5.83
C ALA A 238 -0.37 11.14 4.77
N ALA A 239 -0.60 11.58 3.53
CA ALA A 239 -0.99 10.73 2.40
C ALA A 239 -0.16 11.00 1.13
N GLY A 240 -0.03 9.98 0.30
CA GLY A 240 0.53 10.06 -1.05
C GLY A 240 -0.56 9.93 -2.12
N THR A 241 -0.28 10.41 -3.33
CA THR A 241 -1.16 10.29 -4.51
C THR A 241 -0.45 9.78 -5.76
N ASN A 242 0.86 9.46 -5.69
CA ASN A 242 1.61 8.93 -6.81
C ASN A 242 1.68 7.41 -6.72
N TRP A 243 1.73 6.72 -7.87
CA TRP A 243 1.82 5.25 -7.90
C TRP A 243 3.25 4.75 -8.12
N GLY A 244 4.25 5.63 -8.00
CA GLY A 244 5.66 5.30 -8.14
C GLY A 244 6.08 5.06 -9.60
N PRO A 245 7.27 4.45 -9.82
CA PRO A 245 7.80 4.27 -11.17
C PRO A 245 6.83 3.51 -12.06
N SER A 246 6.59 4.02 -13.28
CA SER A 246 5.68 3.39 -14.24
C SER A 246 5.99 1.91 -14.43
N LEU A 247 4.96 1.06 -14.43
CA LEU A 247 5.07 -0.39 -14.60
C LEU A 247 5.82 -1.11 -13.45
N SER A 248 5.94 -0.47 -12.27
CA SER A 248 6.34 -1.12 -11.01
C SER A 248 5.17 -1.78 -10.28
N ALA A 249 5.47 -2.45 -9.16
CA ALA A 249 4.48 -3.03 -8.26
C ALA A 249 3.53 -1.98 -7.66
N LEU A 250 4.06 -0.84 -7.22
CA LEU A 250 3.25 0.30 -6.75
C LEU A 250 2.39 0.85 -7.88
N TRP A 251 2.89 0.87 -9.12
CA TRP A 251 2.13 1.41 -10.25
C TRP A 251 0.93 0.53 -10.57
N PHE A 252 1.12 -0.80 -10.58
CA PHE A 252 0.03 -1.76 -10.68
C PHE A 252 -0.97 -1.63 -9.51
N GLY A 253 -0.47 -1.58 -8.28
CA GLY A 253 -1.31 -1.45 -7.08
C GLY A 253 -2.16 -0.17 -7.11
N GLY A 254 -1.56 0.95 -7.53
CA GLY A 254 -2.26 2.23 -7.63
C GLY A 254 -3.24 2.30 -8.80
N PHE A 255 -2.92 1.64 -9.92
CA PHE A 255 -3.88 1.46 -11.02
C PHE A 255 -5.09 0.63 -10.57
N TYR A 256 -4.89 -0.44 -9.78
CA TYR A 256 -5.98 -1.20 -9.15
C TYR A 256 -6.80 -0.33 -8.16
N LEU A 257 -6.14 0.43 -7.30
CA LEU A 257 -6.80 1.26 -6.29
C LEU A 257 -7.46 2.54 -6.85
N SER A 258 -7.16 2.93 -8.09
CA SER A 258 -7.64 4.18 -8.72
C SER A 258 -9.17 4.29 -8.79
N SER A 259 -9.86 3.17 -9.04
CA SER A 259 -11.34 3.06 -9.04
C SER A 259 -11.98 3.27 -7.66
N HIS A 260 -11.14 3.37 -6.61
CA HIS A 260 -11.51 3.59 -5.21
C HIS A 260 -10.96 4.93 -4.68
N GLY A 261 -10.40 5.77 -5.57
CA GLY A 261 -9.91 7.12 -5.31
C GLY A 261 -8.39 7.27 -5.36
N ASP A 262 -7.93 8.51 -5.18
CA ASP A 262 -6.51 8.87 -5.13
C ASP A 262 -5.77 8.01 -4.09
N ASN A 263 -4.53 7.60 -4.40
CA ASN A 263 -3.78 6.61 -3.62
C ASN A 263 -2.28 6.69 -3.89
N ASP A 264 -1.47 6.11 -3.00
CA ASP A 264 -0.01 6.11 -3.05
C ASP A 264 0.63 4.84 -3.68
N GLY A 265 -0.17 4.04 -4.38
CA GLY A 265 0.20 2.72 -4.88
C GLY A 265 -0.27 1.55 -3.99
N LEU A 266 -0.47 1.76 -2.68
CA LEU A 266 -0.93 0.72 -1.75
C LEU A 266 -2.11 1.12 -0.85
N VAL A 267 -2.28 2.42 -0.59
CA VAL A 267 -3.26 2.97 0.34
C VAL A 267 -3.97 4.16 -0.31
N ASN A 268 -5.30 4.10 -0.38
CA ASN A 268 -6.11 5.24 -0.81
C ASN A 268 -6.06 6.36 0.24
N VAL A 269 -6.06 7.62 -0.21
CA VAL A 269 -6.00 8.82 0.64
C VAL A 269 -7.08 8.80 1.73
N TRP A 270 -8.31 8.37 1.40
CA TRP A 270 -9.41 8.26 2.37
C TRP A 270 -9.14 7.31 3.53
N SER A 271 -8.26 6.31 3.35
CA SER A 271 -7.90 5.36 4.40
C SER A 271 -6.87 5.94 5.39
N THR A 272 -6.28 7.09 5.08
CA THR A 272 -5.32 7.78 5.95
C THR A 272 -5.94 8.76 6.94
N ASP A 273 -7.26 9.00 6.88
CA ASP A 273 -7.95 9.87 7.87
C ASP A 273 -7.96 9.22 9.26
N LEU A 274 -8.09 10.07 10.27
CA LEU A 274 -8.43 9.67 11.63
C LEU A 274 -9.47 10.65 12.18
N PRO A 275 -10.63 10.18 12.70
CA PRO A 275 -11.65 11.07 13.25
C PRO A 275 -11.13 12.03 14.32
N TYR A 276 -10.11 11.61 15.08
CA TYR A 276 -9.43 12.36 16.15
C TYR A 276 -8.02 12.86 15.76
N GLY A 277 -7.60 12.69 14.50
CA GLY A 277 -6.29 13.13 14.02
C GLY A 277 -6.31 14.49 13.31
N ASN A 278 -5.12 14.98 12.98
CA ASN A 278 -4.91 16.23 12.24
C ASN A 278 -4.14 15.90 10.95
N HIS A 279 -4.77 16.05 9.79
CA HIS A 279 -4.08 15.82 8.53
C HIS A 279 -3.05 16.94 8.25
N LEU A 280 -1.80 16.56 8.01
CA LEU A 280 -0.67 17.46 7.73
C LEU A 280 -0.59 17.81 6.24
N PHE A 281 -0.53 16.78 5.39
CA PHE A 281 -0.32 16.93 3.96
C PHE A 281 -0.80 15.70 3.17
N THR A 282 -1.30 15.98 1.98
CA THR A 282 -1.38 15.03 0.87
C THR A 282 -0.39 15.51 -0.20
N LYS A 283 0.51 14.66 -0.68
CA LYS A 283 1.54 14.99 -1.69
C LYS A 283 1.53 14.02 -2.86
N ASP A 284 1.98 14.50 -4.02
CA ASP A 284 2.26 13.67 -5.20
C ASP A 284 3.57 12.88 -5.00
N VAL A 285 3.50 11.89 -4.10
CA VAL A 285 4.54 10.92 -3.76
C VAL A 285 3.91 9.55 -3.55
N ASP A 286 4.69 8.51 -3.75
CA ASP A 286 4.25 7.12 -3.56
C ASP A 286 4.55 6.58 -2.16
N HIS A 287 4.06 5.36 -1.89
CA HIS A 287 4.13 4.72 -0.58
C HIS A 287 5.56 4.45 -0.08
N ASP A 288 6.56 4.41 -0.97
CA ASP A 288 7.97 4.20 -0.62
C ASP A 288 8.74 5.52 -0.52
N ALA A 289 8.39 6.51 -1.34
CA ALA A 289 8.91 7.88 -1.24
C ALA A 289 8.49 8.58 0.07
N ILE A 290 7.24 8.42 0.51
CA ILE A 290 6.65 9.18 1.63
C ILE A 290 7.35 8.97 2.98
N ARG A 291 8.13 7.89 3.14
CA ARG A 291 8.90 7.56 4.35
C ARG A 291 10.36 8.05 4.34
N THR A 292 10.77 8.79 3.31
CA THR A 292 12.12 9.39 3.23
C THR A 292 12.21 10.73 3.95
N GLY A 293 13.40 11.07 4.44
CA GLY A 293 13.68 12.33 5.10
C GLY A 293 13.47 13.53 4.17
N THR A 294 14.04 13.46 2.97
CA THR A 294 13.89 14.47 1.91
C THR A 294 12.42 14.79 1.58
N VAL A 295 11.52 13.79 1.61
CA VAL A 295 10.09 14.00 1.27
C VAL A 295 9.26 14.51 2.45
N ALA A 296 9.41 13.89 3.62
CA ALA A 296 8.48 14.07 4.74
C ALA A 296 9.02 14.91 5.89
N PHE A 297 10.34 14.95 6.13
CA PHE A 297 10.88 15.49 7.38
C PHE A 297 10.55 16.98 7.59
N ALA A 298 10.67 17.78 6.52
CA ALA A 298 10.37 19.22 6.55
C ALA A 298 8.91 19.53 6.93
N GLU A 299 7.96 18.67 6.56
CA GLU A 299 6.54 18.82 6.89
C GLU A 299 6.27 18.49 8.37
N ILE A 300 6.97 17.48 8.90
CA ILE A 300 6.68 16.90 10.22
C ILE A 300 7.52 17.52 11.35
N ASP A 301 8.70 18.09 11.07
CA ASP A 301 9.57 18.71 12.09
C ASP A 301 8.85 19.80 12.90
N SER A 302 7.97 20.57 12.26
CA SER A 302 7.17 21.60 12.94
C SER A 302 6.29 21.03 14.05
N VAL A 303 5.63 19.88 13.80
CA VAL A 303 4.75 19.23 14.78
C VAL A 303 5.53 18.35 15.76
N LEU A 304 6.72 17.86 15.43
CA LEU A 304 7.57 17.10 16.36
C LEU A 304 8.17 17.96 17.49
N ARG A 305 8.35 19.27 17.27
CA ARG A 305 8.88 20.19 18.28
C ARG A 305 7.96 20.37 19.50
N SER A 306 8.55 20.80 20.62
CA SER A 306 7.89 21.03 21.92
C SER A 306 7.05 22.32 21.96
N GLY A 307 6.04 22.39 21.10
CA GLY A 307 5.02 23.44 21.09
C GLY A 307 3.65 22.89 20.70
N GLN A 308 2.58 23.58 21.12
CA GLN A 308 1.24 23.34 20.59
C GLN A 308 1.13 23.99 19.21
N VAL A 309 1.44 23.21 18.16
CA VAL A 309 1.06 23.56 16.79
C VAL A 309 -0.35 23.04 16.57
N VAL A 310 -1.35 23.89 16.81
CA VAL A 310 -2.73 23.61 16.40
C VAL A 310 -2.84 23.97 14.92
N GLN A 311 -2.56 23.00 14.04
CA GLN A 311 -3.03 23.10 12.66
C GLN A 311 -4.53 22.87 12.64
N THR A 312 -5.26 23.67 11.87
CA THR A 312 -6.66 23.38 11.52
C THR A 312 -6.71 22.06 10.77
N ARG A 313 -7.58 21.13 11.21
CA ARG A 313 -7.89 19.89 10.49
C ARG A 313 -8.16 20.23 9.01
N GLN A 314 -7.31 19.74 8.12
CA GLN A 314 -7.67 19.66 6.71
C GLN A 314 -8.61 18.47 6.53
N ASP A 315 -9.68 18.66 5.77
CA ASP A 315 -10.60 17.57 5.44
C ASP A 315 -9.91 16.62 4.45
N VAL A 316 -9.61 15.40 4.91
CA VAL A 316 -9.23 14.30 4.03
C VAL A 316 -10.46 13.90 3.21
N PRO A 317 -10.35 13.74 1.88
CA PRO A 317 -11.45 13.25 1.06
C PRO A 317 -12.00 11.93 1.61
N ARG A 318 -13.28 11.88 1.95
CA ARG A 318 -13.96 10.62 2.29
C ARG A 318 -14.07 9.74 1.05
N MET A 319 -14.10 8.43 1.28
CA MET A 319 -14.40 7.44 0.23
C MET A 319 -15.71 7.82 -0.48
N LYS A 320 -15.67 7.88 -1.81
CA LYS A 320 -16.83 8.12 -2.67
C LYS A 320 -17.58 6.81 -2.90
N GLU A 321 -18.66 6.82 -3.70
CA GLU A 321 -19.16 5.57 -4.28
C GLU A 321 -18.02 4.84 -5.00
N GLU A 322 -17.92 3.54 -4.77
CA GLU A 322 -16.85 2.71 -5.33
C GLU A 322 -17.22 2.31 -6.76
N SER A 323 -16.28 2.46 -7.70
CA SER A 323 -16.48 1.99 -9.07
C SER A 323 -16.02 0.55 -9.23
N ALA A 324 -16.74 -0.23 -10.03
CA ALA A 324 -16.37 -1.59 -10.39
C ALA A 324 -15.70 -1.61 -11.76
N ASP A 325 -14.38 -1.35 -11.81
CA ASP A 325 -13.60 -1.25 -13.06
C ASP A 325 -12.49 -2.29 -13.19
N HIS A 326 -12.67 -3.44 -12.53
CA HIS A 326 -11.78 -4.58 -12.63
C HIS A 326 -12.51 -5.80 -13.18
N PHE A 327 -11.76 -6.69 -13.82
CA PHE A 327 -12.09 -8.09 -14.04
C PHE A 327 -10.95 -8.91 -13.44
N VAL A 328 -11.27 -9.86 -12.55
CA VAL A 328 -10.27 -10.60 -11.77
C VAL A 328 -10.51 -12.09 -11.93
N ARG A 329 -9.48 -12.85 -12.32
CA ARG A 329 -9.48 -14.32 -12.41
C ARG A 329 -8.20 -14.85 -11.79
N GLY A 330 -8.23 -16.10 -11.34
CA GLY A 330 -7.05 -16.73 -10.76
C GLY A 330 -7.27 -18.22 -10.54
N GLY A 331 -6.17 -18.96 -10.41
CA GLY A 331 -6.22 -20.40 -10.25
C GLY A 331 -4.86 -21.06 -10.42
N PRO A 332 -4.79 -22.39 -10.23
CA PRO A 332 -3.57 -23.16 -10.45
C PRO A 332 -3.18 -23.19 -11.93
N LEU A 333 -1.88 -23.26 -12.20
CA LEU A 333 -1.30 -23.60 -13.50
C LEU A 333 -0.65 -24.98 -13.40
N THR A 334 -1.09 -25.92 -14.23
CA THR A 334 -0.44 -27.24 -14.35
C THR A 334 0.85 -27.12 -15.17
N ALA A 335 1.90 -27.83 -14.75
CA ALA A 335 3.16 -27.89 -15.50
C ALA A 335 2.97 -28.39 -16.93
N GLY A 336 3.40 -27.60 -17.92
CA GLY A 336 3.37 -27.93 -19.34
C GLY A 336 2.01 -27.73 -20.04
N GLU A 337 0.92 -27.54 -19.31
CA GLU A 337 -0.41 -27.29 -19.89
C GLU A 337 -0.59 -25.80 -20.24
N GLN A 338 -1.45 -25.51 -21.22
CA GLN A 338 -1.84 -24.14 -21.56
C GLN A 338 -3.17 -23.82 -20.87
N ALA A 339 -3.14 -22.85 -19.96
CA ALA A 339 -4.34 -22.24 -19.39
C ALA A 339 -4.79 -21.06 -20.26
N GLU A 340 -6.10 -20.83 -20.34
CA GLU A 340 -6.68 -19.72 -21.10
C GLU A 340 -7.79 -19.04 -20.32
N GLU A 341 -7.77 -17.70 -20.26
CA GLU A 341 -8.84 -16.89 -19.70
C GLU A 341 -9.41 -15.94 -20.75
N THR A 342 -10.74 -15.82 -20.78
CA THR A 342 -11.45 -14.90 -21.68
C THR A 342 -11.81 -13.62 -20.94
N ILE A 343 -11.32 -12.47 -21.44
CA ILE A 343 -11.58 -11.15 -20.86
C ILE A 343 -12.52 -10.38 -21.78
N SER A 344 -13.68 -9.98 -21.27
CA SER A 344 -14.65 -9.17 -22.02
C SER A 344 -14.41 -7.68 -21.85
N VAL A 345 -13.87 -7.06 -22.90
CA VAL A 345 -13.58 -5.62 -22.97
C VAL A 345 -14.77 -4.84 -23.56
N VAL A 346 -15.17 -3.81 -22.83
CA VAL A 346 -16.29 -2.93 -23.17
C VAL A 346 -15.84 -1.81 -24.12
N ALA A 347 -16.66 -1.45 -25.10
CA ALA A 347 -16.39 -0.28 -25.95
C ALA A 347 -16.40 1.02 -25.14
N GLY A 348 -15.42 1.90 -25.40
CA GLY A 348 -15.25 3.19 -24.72
C GLY A 348 -14.22 3.20 -23.57
N SER A 349 -13.53 2.09 -23.29
CA SER A 349 -12.33 2.13 -22.44
C SER A 349 -11.22 2.90 -23.12
N GLU A 350 -10.67 3.93 -22.46
CA GLU A 350 -9.59 4.77 -23.01
C GLU A 350 -8.22 4.10 -22.86
N GLU A 351 -8.07 3.35 -21.79
CA GLU A 351 -6.85 2.67 -21.36
C GLU A 351 -7.23 1.35 -20.65
N ILE A 352 -6.43 0.31 -20.90
CA ILE A 352 -6.60 -1.01 -20.28
C ILE A 352 -5.23 -1.53 -19.87
N LEU A 353 -5.13 -1.99 -18.62
CA LEU A 353 -4.00 -2.74 -18.11
C LEU A 353 -4.41 -4.19 -17.89
N PHE A 354 -3.75 -5.13 -18.57
CA PHE A 354 -3.84 -6.55 -18.29
C PHE A 354 -2.61 -6.99 -17.49
N THR A 355 -2.77 -7.29 -16.22
CA THR A 355 -1.71 -7.77 -15.33
C THR A 355 -1.91 -9.25 -15.04
N VAL A 356 -0.85 -10.03 -15.17
CA VAL A 356 -0.76 -11.42 -14.70
C VAL A 356 0.34 -11.47 -13.63
N LEU A 357 -0.03 -11.86 -12.40
CA LEU A 357 0.91 -12.20 -11.34
C LEU A 357 1.02 -13.72 -11.25
N THR A 358 2.24 -14.23 -11.09
CA THR A 358 2.55 -15.66 -10.87
C THR A 358 3.60 -15.81 -9.77
N LYS A 359 3.76 -17.01 -9.19
CA LYS A 359 4.88 -17.24 -8.25
C LYS A 359 6.21 -17.25 -8.98
N SER A 360 6.23 -17.79 -10.20
CA SER A 360 7.45 -18.07 -10.93
C SER A 360 7.60 -17.17 -12.16
N PRO A 361 8.77 -16.56 -12.42
CA PRO A 361 8.99 -15.68 -13.58
C PRO A 361 9.06 -16.42 -14.93
N GLU A 362 9.16 -17.76 -14.92
CA GLU A 362 9.23 -18.59 -16.13
C GLU A 362 7.87 -18.82 -16.80
N VAL A 363 6.75 -18.41 -16.17
CA VAL A 363 5.42 -18.50 -16.79
C VAL A 363 5.38 -17.59 -18.01
N LYS A 364 5.02 -18.16 -19.17
CA LYS A 364 4.88 -17.41 -20.43
C LYS A 364 3.45 -16.94 -20.58
N VAL A 365 3.28 -15.64 -20.83
CA VAL A 365 1.98 -15.02 -21.08
C VAL A 365 1.86 -14.53 -22.53
N ARG A 366 0.67 -14.61 -23.09
CA ARG A 366 0.34 -14.15 -24.44
C ARG A 366 -1.09 -13.62 -24.46
N LEU A 367 -1.25 -12.38 -24.88
CA LEU A 367 -2.55 -11.72 -25.00
C LEU A 367 -2.99 -11.70 -26.47
N ILE A 368 -4.23 -12.09 -26.75
CA ILE A 368 -4.81 -12.14 -28.10
C ILE A 368 -6.03 -11.21 -28.14
N SER A 369 -6.09 -10.32 -29.12
CA SER A 369 -7.18 -9.37 -29.30
C SER A 369 -8.38 -9.95 -30.06
N PRO A 370 -9.55 -9.28 -30.03
CA PRO A 370 -10.74 -9.67 -30.80
C PRO A 370 -10.49 -9.81 -32.32
N SER A 371 -9.60 -9.00 -32.90
CA SER A 371 -9.18 -9.13 -34.31
C SER A 371 -8.13 -10.24 -34.56
N GLY A 372 -7.70 -10.95 -33.51
CA GLY A 372 -6.66 -11.99 -33.57
C GLY A 372 -5.22 -11.45 -33.51
N LYS A 373 -5.02 -10.16 -33.23
CA LYS A 373 -3.68 -9.61 -33.03
C LYS A 373 -3.06 -10.17 -31.75
N VAL A 374 -1.83 -10.65 -31.88
CA VAL A 374 -1.07 -11.29 -30.80
C VAL A 374 -0.11 -10.30 -30.16
N TYR A 375 -0.11 -10.27 -28.84
CA TYR A 375 0.86 -9.57 -28.00
C TYR A 375 1.63 -10.59 -27.14
N THR A 376 2.94 -10.37 -27.01
CA THR A 376 3.94 -11.24 -26.37
C THR A 376 4.96 -10.39 -25.63
N GLU A 377 5.92 -11.03 -24.94
CA GLU A 377 6.99 -10.32 -24.22
C GLU A 377 7.89 -9.42 -25.09
N THR A 378 7.84 -9.59 -26.41
CA THR A 378 8.54 -8.76 -27.41
C THR A 378 7.70 -7.58 -27.94
N SER A 379 6.47 -7.40 -27.47
CA SER A 379 5.58 -6.32 -27.89
C SER A 379 5.88 -5.04 -27.12
N GLY A 380 5.94 -3.88 -27.77
CA GLY A 380 6.25 -2.60 -27.11
C GLY A 380 5.21 -2.07 -26.09
N VAL A 381 4.12 -2.82 -25.88
CA VAL A 381 3.09 -2.60 -24.84
C VAL A 381 3.29 -3.48 -23.61
N PHE A 382 4.32 -4.33 -23.62
CA PHE A 382 4.56 -5.34 -22.59
C PHE A 382 5.66 -4.90 -21.61
N SER A 383 5.53 -5.32 -20.35
CA SER A 383 6.57 -5.17 -19.33
C SER A 383 6.56 -6.31 -18.32
N LYS A 384 7.68 -6.48 -17.60
CA LYS A 384 7.79 -7.36 -16.43
C LYS A 384 8.33 -6.59 -15.23
N ALA A 385 7.91 -6.96 -14.04
CA ALA A 385 8.45 -6.51 -12.76
C ALA A 385 8.42 -7.66 -11.75
N THR A 386 9.07 -7.47 -10.60
CA THR A 386 8.79 -8.24 -9.38
C THR A 386 7.92 -7.39 -8.48
N ASP A 387 6.93 -7.99 -7.81
CA ASP A 387 6.21 -7.32 -6.74
C ASP A 387 7.11 -7.29 -5.49
N GLU A 388 7.61 -6.10 -5.13
CA GLU A 388 8.40 -5.85 -3.90
C GLU A 388 7.54 -5.19 -2.80
N ALA A 389 6.22 -5.15 -3.00
CA ALA A 389 5.28 -4.34 -2.23
C ALA A 389 4.19 -5.19 -1.57
N PHE A 390 3.17 -5.63 -2.31
CA PHE A 390 1.99 -6.27 -1.72
C PHE A 390 1.95 -7.78 -1.93
N PHE A 391 2.10 -8.26 -3.17
CA PHE A 391 2.26 -9.68 -3.45
C PHE A 391 3.75 -10.08 -3.43
N GLN A 392 4.46 -9.71 -2.36
CA GLN A 392 5.93 -9.73 -2.33
C GLN A 392 6.53 -11.04 -2.85
N GLY A 393 7.40 -10.94 -3.85
CA GLY A 393 8.04 -12.05 -4.56
C GLY A 393 7.29 -12.56 -5.79
N ALA A 394 6.10 -12.03 -6.12
CA ALA A 394 5.39 -12.37 -7.35
C ALA A 394 6.13 -11.86 -8.60
N ALA A 395 6.18 -12.69 -9.64
CA ALA A 395 6.52 -12.22 -10.97
C ALA A 395 5.28 -11.53 -11.60
N VAL A 396 5.45 -10.27 -12.00
CA VAL A 396 4.38 -9.44 -12.57
C VAL A 396 4.64 -9.27 -14.06
N GLN A 397 3.64 -9.57 -14.90
CA GLN A 397 3.70 -9.42 -16.35
C GLN A 397 2.51 -8.62 -16.84
N MET A 398 2.76 -7.53 -17.58
CA MET A 398 1.76 -6.51 -17.89
C MET A 398 1.67 -6.23 -19.38
N PHE A 399 0.45 -6.08 -19.90
CA PHE A 399 0.17 -5.49 -21.21
C PHE A 399 -0.64 -4.19 -21.00
N HIS A 400 -0.06 -3.06 -21.37
CA HIS A 400 -0.66 -1.74 -21.22
C HIS A 400 -1.09 -1.19 -22.59
N LEU A 401 -2.40 -1.10 -22.81
CA LEU A 401 -2.99 -0.66 -24.08
C LEU A 401 -3.73 0.68 -23.90
N ASN A 402 -3.59 1.58 -24.86
CA ASN A 402 -4.28 2.86 -24.87
C ASN A 402 -4.85 3.24 -26.25
N GLY A 403 -5.88 4.08 -26.25
CA GLY A 403 -6.45 4.70 -27.44
C GLY A 403 -6.80 3.68 -28.54
N SER A 404 -6.19 3.84 -29.72
CA SER A 404 -6.45 2.98 -30.89
C SER A 404 -5.99 1.52 -30.76
N GLN A 405 -5.27 1.18 -29.69
CA GLN A 405 -4.90 -0.21 -29.38
C GLN A 405 -6.02 -0.97 -28.64
N VAL A 406 -6.99 -0.25 -28.08
CA VAL A 406 -8.09 -0.81 -27.29
C VAL A 406 -9.23 -1.28 -28.21
N GLU A 407 -9.30 -2.59 -28.42
CA GLU A 407 -10.37 -3.25 -29.15
C GLU A 407 -11.48 -3.71 -28.19
N SER A 408 -12.73 -3.32 -28.44
CA SER A 408 -13.89 -3.88 -27.74
C SER A 408 -14.19 -5.31 -28.22
N GLY A 409 -14.52 -6.21 -27.31
CA GLY A 409 -14.78 -7.62 -27.61
C GLY A 409 -14.16 -8.56 -26.59
N ASN A 410 -14.07 -9.85 -26.93
CA ASN A 410 -13.41 -10.84 -26.09
C ASN A 410 -11.93 -10.95 -26.45
N TRP A 411 -11.08 -10.71 -25.47
CA TRP A 411 -9.64 -10.97 -25.51
C TRP A 411 -9.35 -12.33 -24.86
N THR A 412 -8.24 -12.96 -25.25
CA THR A 412 -7.77 -14.22 -24.64
C THR A 412 -6.40 -14.02 -24.03
N MET A 413 -6.26 -14.31 -22.74
CA MET A 413 -4.96 -14.45 -22.07
C MET A 413 -4.58 -15.93 -22.05
N GLN A 414 -3.54 -16.31 -22.79
CA GLN A 414 -2.93 -17.65 -22.73
C GLN A 414 -1.75 -17.62 -21.76
N MET A 415 -1.67 -18.63 -20.89
CA MET A 415 -0.64 -18.78 -19.87
C MET A 415 -0.08 -20.20 -19.93
N ASN A 416 1.25 -20.35 -19.93
CA ASN A 416 1.90 -21.66 -19.91
C ASN A 416 3.08 -21.64 -18.93
N SER A 417 3.04 -22.52 -17.94
CA SER A 417 4.09 -22.66 -16.93
C SER A 417 4.91 -23.93 -17.18
N PRO A 418 6.26 -23.90 -17.08
CA PRO A 418 7.07 -25.12 -17.12
C PRO A 418 6.94 -25.97 -15.85
N GLN A 419 6.31 -25.45 -14.79
CA GLN A 419 6.16 -26.11 -13.48
C GLN A 419 4.77 -25.85 -12.88
N THR A 420 4.41 -26.52 -11.79
CA THR A 420 3.17 -26.21 -11.07
C THR A 420 3.28 -24.81 -10.46
N ASP A 421 2.32 -23.95 -10.75
CA ASP A 421 2.28 -22.56 -10.28
C ASP A 421 0.80 -22.16 -10.02
N ALA A 422 0.55 -20.88 -9.79
CA ALA A 422 -0.76 -20.26 -9.83
C ALA A 422 -0.67 -18.91 -10.56
N TYR A 423 -1.80 -18.43 -11.05
CA TYR A 423 -1.90 -17.12 -11.66
C TYR A 423 -2.98 -16.27 -10.98
N LEU A 424 -2.79 -14.95 -11.05
CA LEU A 424 -3.80 -13.93 -10.77
C LEU A 424 -3.82 -12.96 -11.95
N LEU A 425 -4.88 -13.03 -12.76
CA LEU A 425 -5.15 -12.13 -13.87
C LEU A 425 -6.06 -11.01 -13.38
N ILE A 426 -5.58 -9.78 -13.48
CA ILE A 426 -6.34 -8.56 -13.18
C ILE A 426 -6.34 -7.71 -14.44
N THR A 427 -7.53 -7.45 -14.99
CA THR A 427 -7.71 -6.45 -16.03
C THR A 427 -8.41 -5.24 -15.42
N THR A 428 -7.79 -4.07 -15.51
CA THR A 428 -8.36 -2.81 -15.02
C THR A 428 -8.66 -1.88 -16.20
N TYR A 429 -9.80 -1.21 -16.15
CA TYR A 429 -10.31 -0.34 -17.22
C TYR A 429 -10.31 1.13 -16.77
N SER A 430 -9.90 2.05 -17.64
CA SER A 430 -10.08 3.49 -17.44
C SER A 430 -11.17 4.05 -18.36
N GLY A 431 -11.89 5.08 -17.91
CA GLY A 431 -12.90 5.82 -18.67
C GLY A 431 -14.25 5.12 -18.89
N ALA A 432 -14.41 3.86 -18.48
CA ALA A 432 -15.56 3.00 -18.81
C ALA A 432 -16.52 2.72 -17.63
N ASP A 433 -16.70 3.69 -16.74
CA ASP A 433 -17.66 3.72 -15.63
C ASP A 433 -19.06 3.26 -16.07
N THR A 434 -19.40 2.01 -15.79
CA THR A 434 -20.73 1.43 -16.08
C THR A 434 -21.46 0.92 -14.84
N LEU A 435 -20.74 0.78 -13.72
CA LEU A 435 -21.26 0.26 -12.46
C LEU A 435 -20.48 0.87 -11.28
N SER A 436 -21.16 1.64 -10.43
CA SER A 436 -20.74 1.85 -9.04
C SER A 436 -21.52 0.92 -8.11
N PHE A 437 -21.02 0.68 -6.91
CA PHE A 437 -21.70 -0.17 -5.92
C PHE A 437 -21.43 0.32 -4.50
N THR A 438 -22.23 -0.21 -3.58
CA THR A 438 -22.05 -0.02 -2.14
C THR A 438 -22.22 -1.35 -1.44
N LEU A 439 -21.18 -1.75 -0.70
CA LEU A 439 -21.18 -2.85 0.25
C LEU A 439 -20.54 -2.33 1.54
N PRO A 440 -21.18 -2.45 2.71
CA PRO A 440 -20.61 -1.91 3.94
C PRO A 440 -19.44 -2.79 4.40
N ALA A 441 -18.32 -2.19 4.79
CA ALA A 441 -17.18 -2.90 5.37
C ALA A 441 -17.52 -3.59 6.72
N LYS A 442 -18.61 -3.19 7.39
CA LYS A 442 -19.07 -3.77 8.67
C LYS A 442 -20.60 -3.87 8.74
N ALA A 443 -21.10 -4.94 9.35
CA ALA A 443 -22.53 -5.27 9.45
C ALA A 443 -23.01 -5.33 10.91
N ASP A 444 -23.54 -4.22 11.42
CA ASP A 444 -23.95 -4.07 12.84
C ASP A 444 -25.18 -4.89 13.22
N SER A 445 -26.12 -5.06 12.30
CA SER A 445 -27.38 -5.79 12.50
C SER A 445 -27.35 -7.19 11.89
N GLY A 446 -26.16 -7.71 11.58
CA GLY A 446 -25.98 -8.92 10.79
C GLY A 446 -26.49 -8.80 9.35
N ARG A 447 -26.83 -7.59 8.88
CA ARG A 447 -27.32 -7.31 7.52
C ARG A 447 -26.21 -6.80 6.62
N ILE A 448 -26.11 -7.36 5.43
CA ILE A 448 -25.14 -7.01 4.39
C ILE A 448 -25.91 -6.66 3.11
N PRO A 449 -26.42 -5.41 3.01
CA PRO A 449 -27.02 -4.92 1.78
C PRO A 449 -25.96 -4.70 0.71
N LEU A 450 -26.20 -5.22 -0.49
CA LEU A 450 -25.40 -4.99 -1.69
C LEU A 450 -26.21 -4.14 -2.66
N GLN A 451 -25.81 -2.88 -2.83
CA GLN A 451 -26.44 -1.95 -3.77
C GLN A 451 -25.57 -1.81 -5.03
N MET A 452 -26.19 -1.76 -6.20
CA MET A 452 -25.52 -1.64 -7.50
C MET A 452 -26.16 -0.52 -8.31
N ASN A 453 -25.36 0.50 -8.62
CA ASN A 453 -25.76 1.71 -9.31
C ASN A 453 -25.18 1.70 -10.73
N TRP A 454 -26.05 1.48 -11.71
CA TRP A 454 -25.64 1.27 -13.10
C TRP A 454 -25.67 2.57 -13.91
N LYS A 455 -24.53 2.95 -14.49
CA LYS A 455 -24.42 4.06 -15.45
C LYS A 455 -24.61 3.50 -16.87
N ASN A 456 -25.55 4.06 -17.65
CA ASN A 456 -25.91 3.63 -19.02
C ASN A 456 -26.34 2.15 -19.15
N THR A 457 -27.53 1.84 -18.61
CA THR A 457 -28.16 0.50 -18.49
C THR A 457 -28.63 -0.17 -19.80
N ASN A 458 -27.96 0.04 -20.94
CA ASN A 458 -28.28 -0.69 -22.18
C ASN A 458 -27.73 -2.13 -22.17
N LEU A 459 -28.08 -2.92 -21.15
CA LEU A 459 -27.70 -4.33 -21.00
C LEU A 459 -28.80 -5.24 -21.53
N LYS A 460 -28.46 -6.09 -22.50
CA LYS A 460 -29.36 -7.06 -23.14
C LYS A 460 -29.40 -8.40 -22.40
N GLN A 461 -28.24 -8.83 -21.89
CA GLN A 461 -28.11 -10.01 -21.05
C GLN A 461 -27.20 -9.66 -19.88
N LEU A 462 -27.54 -10.16 -18.69
CA LEU A 462 -26.76 -9.96 -17.48
C LEU A 462 -26.95 -11.16 -16.55
N GLN A 463 -25.84 -11.71 -16.08
CA GLN A 463 -25.81 -12.75 -15.07
C GLN A 463 -24.59 -12.52 -14.18
N GLY A 464 -24.57 -13.17 -13.03
CA GLY A 464 -23.38 -13.16 -12.19
C GLY A 464 -23.33 -14.32 -11.24
N SER A 465 -22.28 -14.32 -10.42
CA SER A 465 -22.15 -15.19 -9.27
C SER A 465 -21.51 -14.47 -8.10
N ILE A 466 -21.97 -14.78 -6.90
CA ILE A 466 -21.36 -14.33 -5.64
C ILE A 466 -20.66 -15.53 -5.03
N GLN A 467 -19.41 -15.32 -4.62
CA GLN A 467 -18.57 -16.27 -3.92
C GLN A 467 -18.23 -15.64 -2.56
N VAL A 468 -18.31 -16.43 -1.48
CA VAL A 468 -17.99 -15.94 -0.12
C VAL A 468 -16.96 -16.86 0.52
N ILE A 469 -15.87 -16.27 1.01
CA ILE A 469 -14.88 -16.90 1.88
C ILE A 469 -15.21 -16.55 3.33
N SER A 470 -15.15 -17.54 4.23
CA SER A 470 -15.40 -17.39 5.66
C SER A 470 -14.21 -16.75 6.40
N PRO A 471 -14.38 -16.31 7.66
CA PRO A 471 -13.27 -15.82 8.49
C PRO A 471 -12.14 -16.83 8.69
N ARG A 472 -12.40 -18.12 8.45
CA ARG A 472 -11.42 -19.22 8.51
C ARG A 472 -10.67 -19.45 7.19
N GLY A 473 -10.95 -18.64 6.17
CA GLY A 473 -10.40 -18.82 4.83
C GLY A 473 -11.09 -19.88 3.98
N GLU A 474 -12.20 -20.47 4.43
CA GLU A 474 -12.92 -21.54 3.73
C GLU A 474 -13.98 -20.96 2.77
N LYS A 475 -14.06 -21.47 1.54
CA LYS A 475 -15.10 -21.09 0.58
C LYS A 475 -16.45 -21.69 0.99
N ILE A 476 -17.43 -20.84 1.31
CA ILE A 476 -18.76 -21.26 1.80
C ILE A 476 -19.57 -21.90 0.66
N ARG A 477 -19.78 -21.15 -0.42
CA ARG A 477 -20.36 -21.61 -1.70
C ARG A 477 -20.24 -20.52 -2.77
N THR A 478 -20.51 -20.90 -4.01
CA THR A 478 -20.77 -19.99 -5.13
C THR A 478 -22.26 -20.03 -5.46
N GLU A 479 -22.93 -18.88 -5.47
CA GLU A 479 -24.33 -18.76 -5.87
C GLU A 479 -24.49 -17.89 -7.11
N LYS A 480 -25.39 -18.29 -8.02
CA LYS A 480 -25.72 -17.49 -9.22
C LYS A 480 -26.71 -16.37 -8.87
N ILE A 481 -26.54 -15.22 -9.51
CA ILE A 481 -27.44 -14.06 -9.45
C ILE A 481 -27.98 -13.73 -10.84
N THR A 482 -29.27 -13.43 -10.92
CA THR A 482 -29.97 -13.16 -12.20
C THR A 482 -29.99 -11.67 -12.52
N ALA A 483 -30.14 -11.31 -13.81
CA ALA A 483 -30.35 -9.92 -14.24
C ALA A 483 -31.37 -9.17 -13.36
N GLY A 484 -32.50 -9.81 -13.05
CA GLY A 484 -33.57 -9.20 -12.25
C GLY A 484 -33.20 -8.93 -10.78
N GLN A 485 -32.26 -9.69 -10.21
CA GLN A 485 -31.68 -9.39 -8.89
C GLN A 485 -30.67 -8.25 -9.00
N ILE A 486 -29.73 -8.38 -9.95
CA ILE A 486 -28.64 -7.42 -10.18
C ILE A 486 -29.14 -5.99 -10.48
N LEU A 487 -30.25 -5.88 -11.22
CA LEU A 487 -30.83 -4.58 -11.64
C LEU A 487 -31.87 -4.00 -10.68
N LYS A 488 -32.29 -4.74 -9.64
CA LYS A 488 -33.31 -4.27 -8.68
C LYS A 488 -32.76 -4.19 -7.26
N ASN A 489 -32.38 -5.34 -6.72
CA ASN A 489 -31.71 -5.49 -5.45
C ASN A 489 -31.23 -6.94 -5.32
N VAL A 490 -30.00 -7.14 -4.86
CA VAL A 490 -29.54 -8.47 -4.47
C VAL A 490 -30.09 -8.76 -3.05
N PRO A 491 -30.64 -9.95 -2.77
CA PRO A 491 -31.01 -10.33 -1.41
C PRO A 491 -29.82 -10.17 -0.45
N ASP A 492 -30.11 -9.78 0.80
CA ASP A 492 -29.12 -9.53 1.85
C ASP A 492 -28.11 -10.68 1.94
N LEU A 493 -26.80 -10.39 1.87
CA LEU A 493 -25.81 -11.44 1.70
C LEU A 493 -25.69 -12.34 2.94
N ALA A 494 -26.00 -11.83 4.13
CA ALA A 494 -25.98 -12.61 5.35
C ALA A 494 -27.09 -13.67 5.37
N ASP A 495 -28.33 -13.27 5.09
CA ASP A 495 -29.47 -14.19 4.94
C ASP A 495 -29.20 -15.20 3.82
N ARG A 496 -28.73 -14.70 2.68
CA ARG A 496 -28.51 -15.48 1.47
C ARG A 496 -27.46 -16.58 1.65
N PHE A 497 -26.32 -16.26 2.27
CA PHE A 497 -25.24 -17.22 2.49
C PHE A 497 -25.34 -17.97 3.82
N GLY A 498 -26.18 -17.50 4.75
CA GLY A 498 -26.31 -18.04 6.11
C GLY A 498 -25.16 -17.63 7.03
N LEU A 499 -24.67 -16.39 6.89
CA LEU A 499 -23.49 -15.89 7.59
C LEU A 499 -23.83 -15.59 9.05
N LYS A 500 -23.29 -16.39 9.97
CA LYS A 500 -23.59 -16.35 11.41
C LYS A 500 -22.35 -16.36 12.31
N GLU A 501 -21.17 -16.60 11.74
CA GLU A 501 -19.92 -16.63 12.51
C GLU A 501 -19.36 -15.20 12.57
N PRO A 502 -18.98 -14.69 13.75
CA PRO A 502 -18.33 -13.39 13.85
C PRO A 502 -16.95 -13.40 13.19
N GLY A 503 -16.62 -12.36 12.42
CA GLY A 503 -15.36 -12.26 11.69
C GLY A 503 -15.52 -11.60 10.34
N THR A 504 -14.40 -11.47 9.62
CA THR A 504 -14.37 -10.88 8.28
C THR A 504 -14.58 -11.92 7.19
N TYR A 505 -15.53 -11.65 6.29
CA TYR A 505 -15.87 -12.46 5.12
C TYR A 505 -15.43 -11.77 3.84
N ASN A 506 -14.75 -12.47 2.93
CA ASN A 506 -14.43 -11.92 1.60
C ASN A 506 -15.53 -12.27 0.60
N VAL A 507 -16.14 -11.24 0.02
CA VAL A 507 -17.17 -11.32 -1.00
C VAL A 507 -16.54 -11.03 -2.35
N THR A 508 -16.68 -11.98 -3.28
CA THR A 508 -16.29 -11.84 -4.69
C THR A 508 -17.54 -11.92 -5.55
N ILE A 509 -17.85 -10.87 -6.30
CA ILE A 509 -19.03 -10.80 -7.17
C ILE A 509 -18.55 -10.71 -8.61
N ASP A 510 -18.77 -11.77 -9.37
CA ASP A 510 -18.50 -11.82 -10.80
C ASP A 510 -19.78 -11.45 -11.56
N LEU A 511 -19.70 -10.48 -12.46
CA LEU A 511 -20.77 -10.02 -13.33
C LEU A 511 -20.34 -10.19 -14.78
N GLN A 512 -21.22 -10.71 -15.62
CA GLN A 512 -20.98 -10.88 -17.05
C GLN A 512 -22.27 -10.70 -17.87
N GLY A 513 -22.14 -10.18 -19.08
CA GLY A 513 -23.30 -9.84 -19.90
C GLY A 513 -22.96 -9.35 -21.30
N THR A 514 -23.97 -8.85 -21.99
CA THR A 514 -23.85 -8.16 -23.28
C THR A 514 -24.68 -6.88 -23.25
N LYS A 515 -24.15 -5.82 -23.85
CA LYS A 515 -24.89 -4.58 -24.13
C LYS A 515 -25.86 -4.77 -25.31
N ALA A 516 -26.75 -3.80 -25.51
CA ALA A 516 -27.77 -3.82 -26.57
C ALA A 516 -27.16 -3.82 -27.99
N ASP A 517 -25.98 -3.22 -28.16
CA ASP A 517 -25.17 -3.24 -29.38
C ASP A 517 -24.43 -4.57 -29.63
N GLY A 518 -24.51 -5.53 -28.68
CA GLY A 518 -23.83 -6.82 -28.73
C GLY A 518 -22.42 -6.83 -28.13
N THR A 519 -21.89 -5.69 -27.67
CA THR A 519 -20.57 -5.66 -27.01
C THR A 519 -20.61 -6.41 -25.67
N PRO A 520 -19.58 -7.21 -25.33
CA PRO A 520 -19.56 -7.98 -24.10
C PRO A 520 -19.19 -7.10 -22.91
N PHE A 521 -19.62 -7.50 -21.72
CA PHE A 521 -19.33 -6.84 -20.46
C PHE A 521 -18.93 -7.88 -19.43
N ALA A 522 -17.84 -7.64 -18.70
CA ALA A 522 -17.52 -8.37 -17.48
C ALA A 522 -16.91 -7.43 -16.43
N ARG A 523 -17.22 -7.69 -15.15
CA ARG A 523 -16.65 -7.04 -13.97
C ARG A 523 -16.53 -8.02 -12.81
N THR A 524 -15.55 -7.81 -11.95
CA THR A 524 -15.41 -8.50 -10.68
C THR A 524 -15.27 -7.47 -9.56
N ILE A 525 -16.18 -7.52 -8.59
CA ILE A 525 -16.10 -6.76 -7.34
C ILE A 525 -15.48 -7.66 -6.28
N VAL A 526 -14.57 -7.10 -5.49
CA VAL A 526 -13.90 -7.80 -4.39
C VAL A 526 -13.88 -6.91 -3.16
N ARG A 527 -14.46 -7.40 -2.06
CA ARG A 527 -14.52 -6.68 -0.77
C ARG A 527 -14.46 -7.62 0.41
N SER A 528 -14.08 -7.08 1.56
CA SER A 528 -14.25 -7.75 2.85
C SER A 528 -15.37 -7.09 3.66
N VAL A 529 -16.07 -7.87 4.48
CA VAL A 529 -17.13 -7.39 5.38
C VAL A 529 -16.98 -8.06 6.75
N TYR A 530 -16.82 -7.27 7.80
CA TYR A 530 -16.84 -7.76 9.18
C TYR A 530 -18.27 -7.92 9.69
N ILE A 531 -18.59 -9.11 10.21
CA ILE A 531 -19.81 -9.38 10.96
C ILE A 531 -19.47 -9.47 12.46
N GLY A 532 -20.15 -8.68 13.27
CA GLY A 532 -20.01 -8.70 14.73
C GLY A 532 -20.63 -9.94 15.39
N LYS A 533 -20.48 -10.05 16.72
CA LYS A 533 -21.30 -10.96 17.52
C LYS A 533 -22.72 -10.39 17.60
N GLN A 534 -23.71 -11.22 17.27
CA GLN A 534 -25.15 -10.95 17.50
C GLN A 534 -25.51 -11.14 18.97
#